data_AF-A0A2I0KMP1-F1
#
_entry.id   AF-A0A2I0KMP1-F1
#
_cell.length_a   1.000
_cell.length_b   1.000
_cell.length_c   1.000
_cell.angle_alpha   90.00
_cell.angle_beta   90.00
_cell.angle_gamma   90.00
#
_symmetry.space_group_name_H-M   'P 1'
#
loop_
_entity.id
_entity.type
_entity.pdbx_description
1 polymer ?
#
loop_
_entity_poly.entity_id
_entity_poly.type
_entity_poly.pdbx_seq_one_letter_code
_entity_poly.pdbx_strand_id
1 'polypeptide(L)'
;MYAVGRLGSYISRGVYTVSGPFHPFGGAVDIIVVEQPDGSFRSSPWYVRFGKFQGVLKTREKVVRISVNGVDAGFHMYLDHKGEAYFLKEKSVKKMVRSVTPTSEQLASLNLKEGSNSVTFTFSTAMLGDQQQVDARIYLWKWNTRIIISDVDGTITKSDVLGQFMPLVGMDWAQTGVAHLFSAIKENGYQLLFLSARAISQAYHTRRFLSQTFLNYKYKFLDLQDGKGLPDGPVVISPDGLFPSLYREVIRRAPHEFKIACLEEIKALFPPDYNPFYAGFGNRNTDEISYLKVGIPKGKIFTINPKGEVVVNKHINTKSYSSLHALVHGMFPPTAKSEPVSLCLNRIQ
;
A
#
# COMPACT_ATOMS: atom_id res chain seq x y z
N MET A 1 -8.89 50.71 -43.72
CA MET A 1 -9.94 51.24 -42.80
C MET A 1 -10.63 50.03 -42.18
N TYR A 2 -10.31 49.71 -40.92
CA TYR A 2 -11.18 49.86 -39.72
C TYR A 2 -12.44 48.97 -39.79
N ALA A 3 -12.79 48.08 -38.86
CA ALA A 3 -12.54 47.98 -37.41
C ALA A 3 -12.50 46.48 -37.00
N VAL A 4 -11.59 45.96 -36.17
CA VAL A 4 -11.48 46.06 -34.68
C VAL A 4 -12.82 45.94 -33.94
N GLY A 5 -13.11 44.73 -33.46
CA GLY A 5 -14.07 44.45 -32.39
C GLY A 5 -13.43 43.56 -31.33
N ARG A 6 -13.00 44.17 -30.23
CA ARG A 6 -12.51 43.53 -29.00
C ARG A 6 -13.57 42.60 -28.40
N LEU A 7 -13.14 41.42 -27.94
CA LEU A 7 -13.66 40.80 -26.72
C LEU A 7 -12.53 39.97 -26.10
N GLY A 8 -11.87 40.58 -25.12
CA GLY A 8 -10.78 39.99 -24.36
C GLY A 8 -11.27 39.09 -23.23
N SER A 9 -10.52 38.01 -23.03
CA SER A 9 -10.03 37.51 -21.74
C SER A 9 -10.91 37.67 -20.51
N TYR A 10 -11.66 36.61 -20.16
CA TYR A 10 -12.02 36.29 -18.77
C TYR A 10 -12.29 34.79 -18.60
N ILE A 11 -11.26 33.94 -18.63
CA ILE A 11 -11.27 32.67 -17.90
C ILE A 11 -9.86 32.44 -17.34
N SER A 12 -9.60 33.06 -16.19
CA SER A 12 -8.54 32.62 -15.29
C SER A 12 -9.22 32.01 -14.06
N ARG A 13 -8.60 30.95 -13.52
CA ARG A 13 -8.98 30.12 -12.36
C ARG A 13 -9.91 28.95 -12.64
N GLY A 14 -9.31 27.76 -12.56
CA GLY A 14 -9.94 26.64 -11.86
C GLY A 14 -10.48 25.51 -12.70
N VAL A 15 -9.75 25.05 -13.71
CA VAL A 15 -9.99 23.72 -14.27
C VAL A 15 -8.82 22.84 -13.84
N TYR A 16 -9.05 21.98 -12.86
CA TYR A 16 -8.23 20.78 -12.71
C TYR A 16 -8.41 19.99 -14.00
N THR A 17 -7.48 20.13 -14.93
CA THR A 17 -7.42 19.32 -16.13
C THR A 17 -7.15 17.89 -15.68
N VAL A 18 -8.21 17.09 -15.63
CA VAL A 18 -8.15 15.63 -15.75
C VAL A 18 -7.50 15.38 -17.11
N SER A 19 -6.18 15.27 -17.13
CA SER A 19 -5.40 15.15 -18.36
C SER A 19 -4.44 13.98 -18.23
N GLY A 20 -4.83 12.90 -18.90
CA GLY A 20 -4.07 11.69 -19.13
C GLY A 20 -4.98 10.65 -19.76
N PRO A 21 -4.78 10.24 -21.03
CA PRO A 21 -5.58 9.20 -21.65
C PRO A 21 -5.37 7.90 -20.88
N PHE A 22 -6.45 7.41 -20.27
CA PHE A 22 -6.54 6.15 -19.54
C PHE A 22 -5.75 5.06 -20.29
N HIS A 23 -4.58 4.68 -19.78
CA HIS A 23 -3.91 3.45 -20.19
C HIS A 23 -4.40 2.37 -19.22
N PRO A 24 -5.33 1.47 -19.63
CA PRO A 24 -6.14 0.67 -18.69
C PRO A 24 -5.37 -0.39 -17.87
N PHE A 25 -4.03 -0.36 -17.87
CA PHE A 25 -3.19 -1.40 -17.27
C PHE A 25 -1.95 -0.88 -16.51
N GLY A 26 -1.79 0.44 -16.34
CA GLY A 26 -0.68 1.02 -15.57
C GLY A 26 -1.02 1.17 -14.08
N GLY A 27 -0.03 1.02 -13.20
CA GLY A 27 -0.20 1.15 -11.76
C GLY A 27 1.08 0.82 -10.98
N ALA A 28 1.11 1.20 -9.71
CA ALA A 28 2.21 0.90 -8.80
C ALA A 28 1.69 0.47 -7.43
N VAL A 29 2.33 -0.53 -6.85
CA VAL A 29 2.09 -0.99 -5.48
C VAL A 29 2.79 -0.05 -4.51
N ASP A 30 2.21 0.15 -3.32
CA ASP A 30 2.89 0.94 -2.28
C ASP A 30 4.15 0.22 -1.78
N ILE A 31 5.16 1.03 -1.45
CA ILE A 31 6.49 0.54 -1.07
C ILE A 31 6.63 0.67 0.44
N ILE A 32 7.17 -0.36 1.08
CA ILE A 32 7.53 -0.35 2.50
C ILE A 32 9.05 -0.35 2.58
N VAL A 33 9.61 0.60 3.32
CA VAL A 33 11.03 0.71 3.63
C VAL A 33 11.19 0.54 5.14
N VAL A 34 12.10 -0.34 5.54
CA VAL A 34 12.43 -0.60 6.95
C VAL A 34 13.87 -0.20 7.20
N GLU A 35 14.05 0.78 8.08
CA GLU A 35 15.35 1.13 8.66
C GLU A 35 15.78 0.03 9.65
N GLN A 36 16.92 -0.58 9.38
CA GLN A 36 17.50 -1.67 10.15
C GLN A 36 18.22 -1.12 11.40
N PRO A 37 18.50 -1.98 12.41
CA PRO A 37 19.25 -1.56 13.60
C PRO A 37 20.65 -0.98 13.32
N ASP A 38 21.27 -1.36 12.20
CA ASP A 38 22.59 -0.86 11.76
C ASP A 38 22.52 0.42 10.91
N GLY A 39 21.32 1.00 10.73
CA GLY A 39 21.08 2.18 9.91
C GLY A 39 20.98 1.89 8.40
N SER A 40 21.14 0.64 7.97
CA SER A 40 20.85 0.26 6.58
C SER A 40 19.34 0.24 6.30
N PHE A 41 18.96 0.27 5.03
CA PHE A 41 17.57 0.24 4.61
C PHE A 41 17.29 -1.00 3.78
N ARG A 42 16.12 -1.61 4.02
CA ARG A 42 15.53 -2.64 3.16
C ARG A 42 14.20 -2.13 2.65
N SER A 43 13.84 -2.46 1.41
CA SER A 43 12.50 -2.15 0.90
C SER A 43 11.81 -3.39 0.34
N SER A 44 10.47 -3.36 0.36
CA SER A 44 9.68 -4.21 -0.52
C SER A 44 10.04 -3.93 -1.98
N PRO A 45 9.76 -4.86 -2.90
CA PRO A 45 9.88 -4.60 -4.33
C PRO A 45 9.09 -3.38 -4.80
N TRP A 46 9.66 -2.66 -5.75
CA TRP A 46 9.06 -1.53 -6.42
C TRP A 46 8.31 -2.03 -7.66
N TYR A 47 7.14 -2.61 -7.42
CA TYR A 47 6.28 -3.09 -8.51
C TYR A 47 5.59 -1.93 -9.20
N VAL A 48 6.11 -1.55 -10.37
CA VAL A 48 5.58 -0.47 -11.21
C VAL A 48 5.34 -0.99 -12.62
N ARG A 49 4.15 -0.70 -13.15
CA ARG A 49 3.76 -1.05 -14.51
C ARG A 49 3.25 0.18 -15.24
N PHE A 50 3.76 0.38 -16.44
CA PHE A 50 3.14 1.22 -17.45
C PHE A 50 2.43 0.29 -18.43
N GLY A 51 1.32 0.71 -19.04
CA GLY A 51 0.46 -0.16 -19.87
C GLY A 51 1.21 -0.91 -21.00
N LYS A 52 0.51 -1.81 -21.71
CA LYS A 52 1.14 -2.61 -22.79
C LYS A 52 1.49 -1.72 -23.99
N PHE A 53 2.77 -1.43 -24.20
CA PHE A 53 3.25 -0.72 -25.41
C PHE A 53 3.74 -1.69 -26.50
N GLN A 54 2.98 -2.74 -26.79
CA GLN A 54 3.31 -3.69 -27.86
C GLN A 54 3.48 -2.93 -29.19
N GLY A 55 4.63 -3.11 -29.85
CA GLY A 55 4.94 -2.49 -31.15
C GLY A 55 5.59 -1.09 -31.11
N VAL A 56 5.51 -0.36 -29.98
CA VAL A 56 6.04 1.02 -29.83
C VAL A 56 7.39 1.07 -29.06
N LEU A 57 7.86 -0.09 -28.59
CA LEU A 57 9.09 -0.27 -27.78
C LEU A 57 10.31 -0.72 -28.62
N LYS A 58 10.54 -0.16 -29.81
CA LYS A 58 11.72 -0.54 -30.65
C LYS A 58 13.06 0.08 -30.21
N THR A 59 13.09 0.97 -29.20
CA THR A 59 14.32 1.64 -28.74
C THR A 59 15.01 0.93 -27.57
N ARG A 60 16.34 1.13 -27.48
CA ARG A 60 17.29 0.31 -26.71
C ARG A 60 17.17 0.37 -25.19
N GLU A 61 16.60 1.41 -24.58
CA GLU A 61 16.30 1.43 -23.14
C GLU A 61 15.33 2.57 -22.84
N LYS A 62 14.28 2.28 -22.08
CA LYS A 62 13.17 3.20 -21.79
C LYS A 62 13.23 3.58 -20.32
N VAL A 63 13.88 4.71 -20.04
CA VAL A 63 14.15 5.21 -18.69
C VAL A 63 12.85 5.65 -18.01
N VAL A 64 12.64 5.17 -16.79
CA VAL A 64 11.56 5.57 -15.89
C VAL A 64 12.16 6.42 -14.78
N ARG A 65 11.83 7.71 -14.76
CA ARG A 65 12.26 8.65 -13.73
C ARG A 65 11.46 8.44 -12.44
N ILE A 66 12.10 8.65 -11.31
CA ILE A 66 11.52 8.52 -9.98
C ILE A 66 11.60 9.88 -9.30
N SER A 67 10.47 10.34 -8.76
CA SER A 67 10.45 11.46 -7.84
C SER A 67 9.81 11.05 -6.52
N VAL A 68 10.44 11.43 -5.40
CA VAL A 68 9.92 11.22 -4.05
C VAL A 68 9.69 12.58 -3.39
N ASN A 69 8.50 12.80 -2.85
CA ASN A 69 8.08 14.09 -2.28
C ASN A 69 8.31 15.30 -3.21
N GLY A 70 8.23 15.09 -4.54
CA GLY A 70 8.45 16.12 -5.56
C GLY A 70 9.93 16.39 -5.90
N VAL A 71 10.87 15.68 -5.28
CA VAL A 71 12.31 15.76 -5.53
C VAL A 71 12.75 14.59 -6.41
N ASP A 72 13.64 14.81 -7.37
CA ASP A 72 14.21 13.73 -8.20
C ASP A 72 15.06 12.77 -7.34
N ALA A 73 14.91 11.47 -7.55
CA ALA A 73 15.59 10.46 -6.74
C ALA A 73 17.10 10.35 -7.01
N GLY A 74 17.60 10.90 -8.12
CA GLY A 74 18.99 10.76 -8.55
C GLY A 74 19.33 9.38 -9.14
N PHE A 75 18.35 8.49 -9.30
CA PHE A 75 18.46 7.21 -9.98
C PHE A 75 17.14 6.86 -10.68
N HIS A 76 17.18 5.89 -11.59
CA HIS A 76 16.05 5.56 -12.46
C HIS A 76 15.82 4.05 -12.56
N MET A 77 14.63 3.70 -13.02
CA MET A 77 14.28 2.35 -13.46
C MET A 77 14.27 2.27 -14.98
N TYR A 78 14.12 1.07 -15.50
CA TYR A 78 14.01 0.76 -16.91
C TYR A 78 12.72 0.00 -17.18
N LEU A 79 12.08 0.29 -18.29
CA LEU A 79 10.87 -0.39 -18.72
C LEU A 79 11.22 -1.58 -19.63
N ASP A 80 10.62 -2.74 -19.37
CA ASP A 80 10.73 -3.89 -20.26
C ASP A 80 9.64 -3.94 -21.35
N HIS A 81 9.66 -4.97 -22.18
CA HIS A 81 8.69 -5.15 -23.28
C HIS A 81 7.25 -5.41 -22.81
N LYS A 82 7.05 -5.79 -21.55
CA LYS A 82 5.73 -5.98 -20.93
C LYS A 82 5.20 -4.70 -20.28
N GLY A 83 6.03 -3.66 -20.19
CA GLY A 83 5.71 -2.43 -19.47
C GLY A 83 6.02 -2.51 -17.98
N GLU A 84 6.84 -3.47 -17.55
CA GLU A 84 7.22 -3.65 -16.14
C GLU A 84 8.54 -2.90 -15.88
N ALA A 85 8.57 -2.08 -14.84
CA ALA A 85 9.77 -1.34 -14.47
C ALA A 85 10.69 -2.18 -13.59
N TYR A 86 11.99 -2.04 -13.78
CA TYR A 86 13.02 -2.72 -13.00
C TYR A 86 14.28 -1.86 -12.84
N PHE A 87 15.06 -2.15 -11.82
CA PHE A 87 16.40 -1.60 -11.62
C PHE A 87 17.46 -2.48 -12.29
N LEU A 88 18.58 -1.88 -12.69
CA LEU A 88 19.78 -2.63 -13.07
C LEU A 88 20.76 -2.59 -11.90
N LYS A 89 21.19 -3.76 -11.44
CA LYS A 89 22.20 -3.93 -10.39
C LYS A 89 23.46 -4.54 -10.98
N GLU A 90 24.62 -4.00 -10.64
CA GLU A 90 25.91 -4.59 -11.00
C GLU A 90 26.11 -5.90 -10.23
N LYS A 91 26.38 -6.99 -10.95
CA LYS A 91 26.76 -8.29 -10.37
C LYS A 91 28.25 -8.57 -10.52
N SER A 92 28.88 -8.05 -11.57
CA SER A 92 30.32 -8.05 -11.80
C SER A 92 30.67 -6.97 -12.83
N VAL A 93 31.97 -6.69 -13.02
CA VAL A 93 32.54 -5.65 -13.92
C VAL A 93 31.97 -5.66 -15.36
N LYS A 94 31.29 -6.74 -15.80
CA LYS A 94 30.68 -6.84 -17.13
C LYS A 94 29.24 -7.38 -17.13
N LYS A 95 28.55 -7.50 -15.99
CA LYS A 95 27.22 -8.12 -15.91
C LYS A 95 26.26 -7.35 -15.02
N MET A 96 25.26 -6.74 -15.65
CA MET A 96 24.09 -6.19 -14.97
C MET A 96 23.03 -7.28 -14.81
N VAL A 97 22.32 -7.27 -13.68
CA VAL A 97 21.14 -8.10 -13.43
C VAL A 97 19.94 -7.23 -13.11
N ARG A 98 18.76 -7.71 -13.49
CA ARG A 98 17.51 -7.02 -13.14
C ARG A 98 17.23 -7.19 -11.65
N SER A 99 16.81 -6.11 -11.01
CA SER A 99 16.33 -6.07 -9.64
C SER A 99 14.99 -5.37 -9.60
N VAL A 100 14.16 -5.70 -8.62
CA VAL A 100 12.91 -4.99 -8.32
C VAL A 100 13.05 -4.12 -7.08
N THR A 101 14.21 -4.13 -6.42
CA THR A 101 14.52 -3.29 -5.27
C THR A 101 15.75 -2.41 -5.56
N PRO A 102 15.76 -1.15 -5.07
CA PRO A 102 16.95 -0.31 -5.03
C PRO A 102 17.95 -0.80 -3.97
N THR A 103 19.17 -0.27 -3.99
CA THR A 103 20.16 -0.54 -2.94
C THR A 103 19.87 0.27 -1.67
N SER A 104 20.53 -0.09 -0.56
CA SER A 104 20.40 0.66 0.70
C SER A 104 20.86 2.12 0.55
N GLU A 105 21.91 2.37 -0.23
CA GLU A 105 22.45 3.71 -0.49
C GLU A 105 21.47 4.55 -1.31
N GLN A 106 20.83 3.94 -2.32
CA GLN A 106 19.78 4.58 -3.10
C GLN A 106 18.55 4.89 -2.25
N LEU A 107 18.18 4.01 -1.31
CA LEU A 107 17.09 4.29 -0.37
C LEU A 107 17.43 5.44 0.59
N ALA A 108 18.66 5.47 1.11
CA ALA A 108 19.12 6.54 1.98
C ALA A 108 19.10 7.90 1.27
N SER A 109 19.47 7.97 -0.02
CA SER A 109 19.47 9.21 -0.79
C SER A 109 18.09 9.81 -1.04
N LEU A 110 17.01 9.04 -0.82
CA LEU A 110 15.63 9.54 -0.94
C LEU A 110 15.23 10.48 0.20
N ASN A 111 15.98 10.52 1.31
CA ASN A 111 15.68 11.34 2.50
C ASN A 111 14.22 11.18 2.97
N LEU A 112 13.77 9.93 3.09
CA LEU A 112 12.41 9.60 3.49
C LEU A 112 12.11 10.09 4.91
N LYS A 113 10.90 10.62 5.10
CA LYS A 113 10.37 10.93 6.43
C LYS A 113 9.71 9.69 7.02
N GLU A 114 9.78 9.52 8.35
CA GLU A 114 9.06 8.44 9.05
C GLU A 114 7.57 8.49 8.72
N GLY A 115 6.98 7.35 8.38
CA GLY A 115 5.62 7.25 7.86
C GLY A 115 5.53 7.46 6.35
N SER A 116 4.45 8.08 5.89
CA SER A 116 4.03 8.13 4.48
C SER A 116 4.73 9.23 3.69
N ASN A 117 5.23 8.88 2.51
CA ASN A 117 5.83 9.79 1.52
C ASN A 117 5.18 9.56 0.15
N SER A 118 5.16 10.58 -0.71
CA SER A 118 4.68 10.40 -2.10
C SER A 118 5.82 9.92 -2.99
N VAL A 119 5.51 9.00 -3.91
CA VAL A 119 6.43 8.60 -4.98
C VAL A 119 5.70 8.61 -6.31
N THR A 120 6.36 9.15 -7.32
CA THR A 120 5.84 9.31 -8.68
C THR A 120 6.83 8.73 -9.66
N PHE A 121 6.34 7.82 -10.50
CA PHE A 121 7.09 7.21 -11.59
C PHE A 121 6.67 7.85 -12.90
N THR A 122 7.65 8.28 -13.68
CA THR A 122 7.41 8.99 -14.93
C THR A 122 8.13 8.31 -16.07
N PHE A 123 7.39 8.09 -17.15
CA PHE A 123 7.91 7.51 -18.38
C PHE A 123 7.48 8.36 -19.59
N SER A 124 8.43 8.74 -20.43
CA SER A 124 8.16 9.52 -21.65
C SER A 124 8.66 8.77 -22.89
N THR A 125 7.90 8.82 -23.98
CA THR A 125 8.28 8.22 -25.25
C THR A 125 7.99 9.19 -26.40
N ALA A 126 8.98 9.41 -27.27
CA ALA A 126 8.89 10.37 -28.37
C ALA A 126 7.70 10.12 -29.31
N MET A 127 7.21 8.87 -29.41
CA MET A 127 6.03 8.54 -30.23
C MET A 127 4.68 8.90 -29.61
N LEU A 128 4.54 8.94 -28.28
CA LEU A 128 3.23 9.29 -27.67
C LEU A 128 3.10 10.79 -27.36
N GLY A 129 4.19 11.57 -27.40
CA GLY A 129 4.16 13.01 -27.08
C GLY A 129 3.88 13.32 -25.60
N ASP A 130 3.17 12.44 -24.90
CA ASP A 130 2.71 12.61 -23.52
C ASP A 130 3.62 11.92 -22.50
N GLN A 131 3.82 12.60 -21.38
CA GLN A 131 4.45 12.08 -20.17
C GLN A 131 3.45 11.17 -19.44
N GLN A 132 3.77 9.87 -19.34
CA GLN A 132 2.98 8.93 -18.57
C GLN A 132 3.42 8.95 -17.11
N GLN A 133 2.46 9.05 -16.20
CA GLN A 133 2.72 9.14 -14.76
C GLN A 133 1.97 8.04 -14.01
N VAL A 134 2.65 7.41 -13.06
CA VAL A 134 2.08 6.45 -12.12
C VAL A 134 2.48 6.86 -10.71
N ASP A 135 1.49 7.08 -9.85
CA ASP A 135 1.70 7.48 -8.46
C ASP A 135 1.53 6.29 -7.50
N ALA A 136 2.28 6.31 -6.39
CA ALA A 136 2.13 5.42 -5.25
C ALA A 136 2.58 6.11 -3.95
N ARG A 137 2.54 5.36 -2.84
CA ARG A 137 3.11 5.78 -1.55
C ARG A 137 4.35 4.96 -1.23
N ILE A 138 5.30 5.59 -0.54
CA ILE A 138 6.46 4.93 0.05
C ILE A 138 6.49 5.22 1.55
N TYR A 139 6.52 4.17 2.36
CA TYR A 139 6.43 4.26 3.83
C TYR A 139 7.77 3.92 4.44
N LEU A 140 8.30 4.81 5.29
CA LEU A 140 9.46 4.50 6.13
C LEU A 140 9.01 4.06 7.51
N TRP A 141 9.40 2.86 7.91
CA TRP A 141 9.14 2.28 9.23
C TRP A 141 10.43 1.87 9.93
N LYS A 142 10.40 1.83 11.27
CA LYS A 142 11.51 1.30 12.08
C LYS A 142 11.45 -0.22 12.15
N TRP A 143 12.60 -0.88 12.30
CA TRP A 143 12.70 -2.33 12.46
C TRP A 143 11.87 -2.92 13.61
N ASN A 144 11.51 -2.14 14.62
CA ASN A 144 10.72 -2.60 15.77
C ASN A 144 9.21 -2.31 15.62
N THR A 145 8.76 -1.93 14.41
CA THR A 145 7.36 -1.60 14.11
C THR A 145 6.45 -2.82 14.26
N ARG A 146 5.35 -2.65 14.99
CA ARG A 146 4.28 -3.66 15.11
C ARG A 146 3.17 -3.38 14.09
N ILE A 147 2.87 -4.37 13.26
CA ILE A 147 1.95 -4.28 12.12
C ILE A 147 0.64 -5.01 12.42
N ILE A 148 -0.46 -4.38 12.03
CA ILE A 148 -1.79 -4.96 11.95
C ILE A 148 -2.13 -5.16 10.47
N ILE A 149 -2.40 -6.39 10.09
CA ILE A 149 -2.82 -6.72 8.73
C ILE A 149 -4.34 -6.61 8.64
N SER A 150 -4.86 -6.00 7.59
CA SER A 150 -6.29 -6.05 7.27
C SER A 150 -6.48 -6.38 5.80
N ASP A 151 -7.30 -7.39 5.51
CA ASP A 151 -7.88 -7.49 4.17
C ASP A 151 -8.78 -6.27 3.92
N VAL A 152 -8.94 -5.89 2.65
CA VAL A 152 -9.80 -4.76 2.25
C VAL A 152 -11.18 -5.27 1.88
N ASP A 153 -11.25 -6.19 0.93
CA ASP A 153 -12.49 -6.68 0.36
C ASP A 153 -13.21 -7.62 1.36
N GLY A 154 -14.44 -7.29 1.74
CA GLY A 154 -15.26 -8.06 2.68
C GLY A 154 -14.88 -7.92 4.16
N THR A 155 -13.74 -7.31 4.46
CA THR A 155 -13.27 -7.00 5.83
C THR A 155 -13.47 -5.54 6.19
N ILE A 156 -12.99 -4.62 5.34
CA ILE A 156 -13.28 -3.19 5.44
C ILE A 156 -14.57 -2.89 4.70
N THR A 157 -14.75 -3.44 3.49
CA THR A 157 -16.02 -3.34 2.77
C THR A 157 -17.01 -4.40 3.24
N LYS A 158 -18.32 -4.14 3.12
CA LYS A 158 -19.39 -5.09 3.45
C LYS A 158 -19.44 -6.29 2.51
N SER A 159 -18.86 -6.19 1.31
CA SER A 159 -18.81 -7.31 0.36
C SER A 159 -17.62 -7.23 -0.61
N ASP A 160 -17.25 -8.41 -1.13
CA ASP A 160 -16.15 -8.60 -2.08
C ASP A 160 -16.48 -8.06 -3.48
N VAL A 161 -17.75 -8.16 -3.91
CA VAL A 161 -18.18 -7.80 -5.27
C VAL A 161 -18.30 -6.29 -5.42
N LEU A 162 -18.88 -5.61 -4.43
CA LEU A 162 -19.14 -4.17 -4.50
C LEU A 162 -17.85 -3.35 -4.44
N GLY A 163 -16.78 -3.91 -3.86
CA GLY A 163 -15.45 -3.33 -3.85
C GLY A 163 -14.86 -3.07 -5.25
N GLN A 164 -15.14 -3.94 -6.22
CA GLN A 164 -14.58 -3.83 -7.58
C GLN A 164 -15.29 -2.79 -8.47
N PHE A 165 -16.51 -2.39 -8.11
CA PHE A 165 -17.34 -1.44 -8.88
C PHE A 165 -17.47 -0.05 -8.19
N MET A 166 -16.66 0.21 -7.17
CA MET A 166 -16.75 1.37 -6.27
C MET A 166 -16.71 2.78 -6.89
N PRO A 167 -16.08 3.09 -8.04
CA PRO A 167 -15.94 4.49 -8.47
C PRO A 167 -17.26 5.22 -8.78
N LEU A 168 -18.41 4.53 -8.81
CA LEU A 168 -19.64 5.05 -9.44
C LEU A 168 -20.83 5.28 -8.49
N VAL A 169 -20.80 4.87 -7.22
CA VAL A 169 -22.01 4.87 -6.37
C VAL A 169 -21.74 5.46 -4.98
N GLY A 170 -22.37 6.61 -4.69
CA GLY A 170 -22.24 7.37 -3.43
C GLY A 170 -22.90 6.75 -2.20
N MET A 171 -22.61 5.48 -1.90
CA MET A 171 -23.11 4.76 -0.73
C MET A 171 -21.99 4.32 0.22
N ASP A 172 -22.34 4.18 1.50
CA ASP A 172 -21.45 3.68 2.57
C ASP A 172 -21.32 2.16 2.56
N TRP A 173 -20.24 1.72 1.93
CA TRP A 173 -19.93 0.29 1.80
C TRP A 173 -18.96 -0.22 2.87
N ALA A 174 -18.45 0.62 3.77
CA ALA A 174 -17.56 0.19 4.84
C ALA A 174 -18.32 -0.47 6.00
N GLN A 175 -17.68 -1.40 6.69
CA GLN A 175 -18.18 -2.00 7.92
C GLN A 175 -18.24 -0.93 9.03
N THR A 176 -19.34 -0.86 9.78
CA THR A 176 -19.52 0.13 10.84
C THR A 176 -18.48 -0.06 11.95
N GLY A 177 -17.86 1.03 12.41
CA GLY A 177 -16.90 1.03 13.52
C GLY A 177 -15.45 0.67 13.17
N VAL A 178 -15.17 0.21 11.94
CA VAL A 178 -13.80 -0.18 11.52
C VAL A 178 -12.81 0.99 11.61
N ALA A 179 -13.22 2.18 11.19
CA ALA A 179 -12.38 3.38 11.23
C ALA A 179 -11.98 3.77 12.66
N HIS A 180 -12.92 3.68 13.61
CA HIS A 180 -12.65 3.95 15.03
C HIS A 180 -11.68 2.94 15.63
N LEU A 181 -11.92 1.65 15.40
CA LEU A 181 -11.02 0.61 15.90
C LEU A 181 -9.61 0.81 15.34
N PHE A 182 -9.46 0.95 14.02
CA PHE A 182 -8.14 1.07 13.42
C PHE A 182 -7.43 2.36 13.83
N SER A 183 -8.17 3.48 13.96
CA SER A 183 -7.61 4.74 14.47
C SER A 183 -7.07 4.56 15.90
N ALA A 184 -7.84 3.95 16.80
CA ALA A 184 -7.39 3.70 18.16
C ALA A 184 -6.18 2.75 18.23
N ILE A 185 -6.12 1.75 17.35
CA ILE A 185 -4.95 0.86 17.24
C ILE A 185 -3.72 1.65 16.74
N LYS A 186 -3.89 2.53 15.75
CA LYS A 186 -2.84 3.42 15.24
C LYS A 186 -2.35 4.38 16.33
N GLU A 187 -3.27 4.97 17.11
CA GLU A 187 -2.98 5.84 18.26
C GLU A 187 -2.17 5.11 19.35
N ASN A 188 -2.34 3.79 19.50
CA ASN A 188 -1.50 2.95 20.37
C ASN A 188 -0.10 2.63 19.79
N GLY A 189 0.24 3.17 18.61
CA GLY A 189 1.58 3.07 18.01
C GLY A 189 1.81 1.83 17.14
N TYR A 190 0.73 1.19 16.68
CA TYR A 190 0.78 0.12 15.67
C TYR A 190 0.65 0.70 14.26
N GLN A 191 1.23 0.05 13.26
CA GLN A 191 1.06 0.41 11.85
C GLN A 191 0.03 -0.50 11.18
N LEU A 192 -0.74 0.04 10.23
CA LEU A 192 -1.75 -0.69 9.48
C LEU A 192 -1.18 -1.06 8.11
N LEU A 193 -1.35 -2.32 7.70
CA LEU A 193 -1.00 -2.85 6.39
C LEU A 193 -2.26 -3.41 5.74
N PHE A 194 -2.66 -2.86 4.59
CA PHE A 194 -3.86 -3.27 3.89
C PHE A 194 -3.52 -4.24 2.75
N LEU A 195 -4.18 -5.39 2.72
CA LEU A 195 -4.07 -6.37 1.64
C LEU A 195 -5.26 -6.24 0.70
N SER A 196 -5.02 -6.31 -0.61
CA SER A 196 -6.09 -6.41 -1.60
C SER A 196 -5.74 -7.40 -2.70
N ALA A 197 -6.72 -8.18 -3.13
CA ALA A 197 -6.62 -9.09 -4.28
C ALA A 197 -6.99 -8.42 -5.61
N ARG A 198 -7.04 -7.08 -5.64
CA ARG A 198 -7.37 -6.31 -6.85
C ARG A 198 -6.18 -6.27 -7.82
N ALA A 199 -6.40 -5.82 -9.05
CA ALA A 199 -5.31 -5.65 -10.00
C ALA A 199 -4.47 -4.41 -9.67
N ILE A 200 -3.18 -4.41 -10.02
CA ILE A 200 -2.29 -3.25 -9.87
C ILE A 200 -2.82 -1.98 -10.57
N SER A 201 -3.56 -2.12 -11.67
CA SER A 201 -4.21 -1.00 -12.36
C SER A 201 -5.32 -0.33 -11.54
N GLN A 202 -5.81 -1.00 -10.50
CA GLN A 202 -6.79 -0.49 -9.54
C GLN A 202 -6.14 0.02 -8.26
N ALA A 203 -4.80 0.02 -8.15
CA ALA A 203 -4.09 0.44 -6.94
C ALA A 203 -4.43 1.86 -6.55
N TYR A 204 -4.43 2.77 -7.52
CA TYR A 204 -4.80 4.17 -7.31
C TYR A 204 -6.22 4.30 -6.73
N HIS A 205 -7.20 3.61 -7.31
CA HIS A 205 -8.58 3.65 -6.84
C HIS A 205 -8.75 3.04 -5.44
N THR A 206 -8.02 1.97 -5.14
CA THR A 206 -8.09 1.31 -3.82
C THR A 206 -7.49 2.18 -2.73
N ARG A 207 -6.31 2.78 -2.97
CA ARG A 207 -5.73 3.78 -2.04
C ARG A 207 -6.63 4.98 -1.87
N ARG A 208 -7.17 5.49 -2.98
CA ARG A 208 -8.10 6.61 -2.95
C ARG A 208 -9.36 6.26 -2.17
N PHE A 209 -9.90 5.05 -2.27
CA PHE A 209 -11.03 4.64 -1.45
C PHE A 209 -10.69 4.68 0.05
N LEU A 210 -9.57 4.09 0.44
CA LEU A 210 -9.11 4.06 1.84
C LEU A 210 -8.79 5.47 2.38
N SER A 211 -8.24 6.36 1.53
CA SER A 211 -7.95 7.75 1.89
C SER A 211 -9.14 8.71 1.73
N GLN A 212 -10.16 8.37 0.92
CA GLN A 212 -11.38 9.18 0.74
C GLN A 212 -12.47 8.89 1.75
N THR A 213 -12.30 7.87 2.60
CA THR A 213 -13.01 7.79 3.88
C THR A 213 -12.76 9.05 4.75
N PHE A 214 -11.88 9.99 4.35
CA PHE A 214 -11.64 11.26 5.03
C PHE A 214 -12.15 12.55 4.36
N LEU A 215 -12.62 12.56 3.10
CA LEU A 215 -12.70 13.82 2.34
C LEU A 215 -14.05 14.21 1.72
N ASN A 216 -15.15 13.55 2.06
CA ASN A 216 -16.48 14.00 1.62
C ASN A 216 -17.16 14.92 2.65
N TYR A 217 -16.72 16.18 2.70
CA TYR A 217 -17.52 17.26 3.29
C TYR A 217 -18.83 17.54 2.51
N LYS A 218 -18.96 17.02 1.28
CA LYS A 218 -20.13 17.28 0.40
C LYS A 218 -21.14 16.13 0.34
N TYR A 219 -20.82 14.96 0.85
CA TYR A 219 -21.73 13.83 0.92
C TYR A 219 -21.62 13.20 2.31
N LYS A 220 -22.43 13.73 3.23
CA LYS A 220 -22.67 13.20 4.57
C LYS A 220 -23.46 11.88 4.47
N PHE A 221 -22.82 10.87 3.93
CA PHE A 221 -23.19 9.47 4.06
C PHE A 221 -21.92 8.78 4.48
N LEU A 222 -21.57 9.03 5.73
CA LEU A 222 -20.63 8.32 6.56
C LEU A 222 -21.27 8.48 7.92
N ASP A 223 -21.94 7.45 8.42
CA ASP A 223 -22.34 7.36 9.84
C ASP A 223 -21.08 7.14 10.70
N LEU A 224 -20.09 8.01 10.46
CA LEU A 224 -18.96 8.29 11.32
C LEU A 224 -19.55 9.17 12.41
N GLN A 225 -19.94 8.56 13.52
CA GLN A 225 -19.93 9.29 14.78
C GLN A 225 -18.53 9.93 14.85
N ASP A 226 -18.41 11.26 14.76
CA ASP A 226 -17.15 12.02 14.89
C ASP A 226 -16.23 12.21 13.65
N GLY A 227 -16.61 11.82 12.43
CA GLY A 227 -15.88 12.23 11.20
C GLY A 227 -14.45 11.68 11.00
N LYS A 228 -14.04 10.64 11.76
CA LYS A 228 -12.71 9.99 11.61
C LYS A 228 -12.69 8.97 10.47
N GLY A 229 -11.84 9.17 9.45
CA GLY A 229 -11.59 8.15 8.41
C GLY A 229 -10.64 7.03 8.85
N LEU A 230 -10.33 6.09 7.95
CA LEU A 230 -9.42 4.95 8.19
C LEU A 230 -7.95 5.37 8.25
N PRO A 231 -7.16 5.09 9.30
CA PRO A 231 -5.78 5.57 9.38
C PRO A 231 -4.92 5.16 8.17
N ASP A 232 -3.96 6.02 7.83
CA ASP A 232 -3.06 5.80 6.70
C ASP A 232 -2.18 4.55 6.87
N GLY A 233 -1.94 3.85 5.76
CA GLY A 233 -1.13 2.64 5.69
C GLY A 233 -0.95 2.13 4.26
N PRO A 234 0.14 1.40 3.97
CA PRO A 234 0.41 0.84 2.66
C PRO A 234 -0.68 -0.12 2.22
N VAL A 235 -1.06 0.00 0.94
CA VAL A 235 -1.91 -0.98 0.26
C VAL A 235 -1.04 -1.88 -0.58
N VAL A 236 -0.90 -3.11 -0.12
CA VAL A 236 -0.19 -4.14 -0.86
C VAL A 236 -1.19 -4.97 -1.62
N ILE A 237 -0.92 -5.08 -2.92
CA ILE A 237 -1.83 -5.69 -3.87
C ILE A 237 -1.16 -6.96 -4.38
N SER A 238 -1.91 -8.07 -4.38
CA SER A 238 -1.42 -9.31 -4.97
C SER A 238 -0.98 -9.03 -6.41
N PRO A 239 0.23 -9.43 -6.82
CA PRO A 239 0.80 -9.11 -8.14
C PRO A 239 0.15 -9.90 -9.30
N ASP A 240 -1.16 -10.14 -9.25
CA ASP A 240 -1.97 -10.88 -10.24
C ASP A 240 -1.87 -10.31 -11.68
N GLY A 241 -1.32 -9.09 -11.79
CA GLY A 241 -0.99 -8.42 -13.04
C GLY A 241 0.46 -8.54 -13.53
N LEU A 242 1.40 -9.13 -12.79
CA LEU A 242 2.86 -9.06 -13.04
C LEU A 242 3.50 -10.40 -13.47
N PHE A 243 2.91 -11.55 -13.14
CA PHE A 243 3.54 -12.86 -13.37
C PHE A 243 3.00 -13.63 -14.62
N PRO A 244 3.79 -14.55 -15.21
CA PRO A 244 3.43 -15.31 -16.41
C PRO A 244 2.11 -16.10 -16.30
N SER A 245 1.50 -16.43 -17.43
CA SER A 245 0.21 -17.13 -17.53
C SER A 245 0.09 -18.44 -16.75
N LEU A 246 1.19 -19.18 -16.56
CA LEU A 246 1.22 -20.42 -15.77
C LEU A 246 0.99 -20.17 -14.27
N TYR A 247 1.45 -19.03 -13.74
CA TYR A 247 1.22 -18.68 -12.35
C TYR A 247 -0.26 -18.42 -12.09
N ARG A 248 -0.96 -17.74 -13.02
CA ARG A 248 -2.40 -17.43 -12.90
C ARG A 248 -3.29 -18.64 -12.61
N GLU A 249 -2.92 -19.82 -13.11
CA GLU A 249 -3.70 -21.03 -12.86
C GLU A 249 -3.48 -21.58 -11.44
N VAL A 250 -2.25 -21.52 -10.92
CA VAL A 250 -1.94 -21.82 -9.50
C VAL A 250 -2.58 -20.75 -8.60
N ILE A 251 -2.54 -19.47 -8.99
CA ILE A 251 -3.17 -18.35 -8.27
C ILE A 251 -4.69 -18.50 -8.16
N ARG A 252 -5.35 -18.90 -9.26
CA ARG A 252 -6.78 -19.20 -9.24
C ARG A 252 -7.13 -20.38 -8.33
N ARG A 253 -6.22 -21.35 -8.17
CA ARG A 253 -6.45 -22.56 -7.38
C ARG A 253 -6.12 -22.36 -5.88
N ALA A 254 -5.14 -21.53 -5.53
CA ALA A 254 -4.72 -21.30 -4.15
C ALA A 254 -4.42 -19.82 -3.81
N PRO A 255 -5.44 -18.94 -3.71
CA PRO A 255 -5.24 -17.52 -3.41
C PRO A 255 -4.49 -17.22 -2.10
N HIS A 256 -4.57 -18.13 -1.12
CA HIS A 256 -3.90 -18.00 0.18
C HIS A 256 -2.38 -18.14 0.09
N GLU A 257 -1.85 -18.93 -0.86
CA GLU A 257 -0.41 -19.07 -1.07
C GLU A 257 0.25 -17.72 -1.42
N PHE A 258 -0.49 -16.81 -2.06
CA PHE A 258 -0.01 -15.47 -2.43
C PHE A 258 0.00 -14.50 -1.26
N LYS A 259 -1.08 -14.48 -0.47
CA LYS A 259 -1.10 -13.68 0.76
C LYS A 259 0.06 -14.10 1.67
N ILE A 260 0.32 -15.41 1.77
CA ILE A 260 1.50 -15.93 2.48
C ILE A 260 2.79 -15.38 1.89
N ALA A 261 3.05 -15.58 0.59
CA ALA A 261 4.30 -15.15 -0.04
C ALA A 261 4.54 -13.63 0.09
N CYS A 262 3.49 -12.83 -0.12
CA CYS A 262 3.54 -11.39 0.03
C CYS A 262 3.86 -10.97 1.48
N LEU A 263 3.22 -11.60 2.47
CA LEU A 263 3.47 -11.30 3.88
C LEU A 263 4.84 -11.81 4.33
N GLU A 264 5.33 -12.92 3.81
CA GLU A 264 6.69 -13.41 4.03
C GLU A 264 7.74 -12.45 3.45
N GLU A 265 7.50 -11.89 2.26
CA GLU A 265 8.37 -10.86 1.66
C GLU A 265 8.44 -9.59 2.53
N ILE A 266 7.29 -9.13 3.06
CA ILE A 266 7.25 -8.01 4.00
C ILE A 266 7.96 -8.36 5.31
N LYS A 267 7.75 -9.56 5.85
CA LYS A 267 8.43 -10.04 7.07
C LYS A 267 9.95 -10.05 6.90
N ALA A 268 10.44 -10.43 5.73
CA ALA A 268 11.87 -10.47 5.42
C ALA A 268 12.55 -9.08 5.39
N LEU A 269 11.78 -7.99 5.36
CA LEU A 269 12.30 -6.63 5.52
C LEU A 269 12.75 -6.34 6.95
N PHE A 270 12.27 -7.12 7.93
CA PHE A 270 12.56 -6.97 9.35
C PHE A 270 13.70 -7.90 9.78
N PRO A 271 14.30 -7.66 10.96
CA PRO A 271 15.28 -8.57 11.54
C PRO A 271 14.73 -10.02 11.64
N PRO A 272 15.56 -11.04 11.38
CA PRO A 272 15.11 -12.43 11.29
C PRO A 272 14.55 -13.00 12.60
N ASP A 273 14.96 -12.43 13.73
CA ASP A 273 14.50 -12.74 15.09
C ASP A 273 13.27 -11.94 15.53
N TYR A 274 12.76 -11.04 14.67
CA TYR A 274 11.62 -10.18 14.95
C TYR A 274 10.42 -10.53 14.05
N ASN A 275 9.25 -10.76 14.65
CA ASN A 275 8.00 -10.84 13.91
C ASN A 275 7.25 -9.50 14.01
N PRO A 276 7.14 -8.72 12.92
CA PRO A 276 6.43 -7.45 12.95
C PRO A 276 4.92 -7.63 13.07
N PHE A 277 4.37 -8.77 12.66
CA PHE A 277 2.93 -8.95 12.58
C PHE A 277 2.32 -9.27 13.95
N TYR A 278 1.52 -8.33 14.46
CA TYR A 278 0.88 -8.43 15.76
C TYR A 278 -0.51 -9.08 15.68
N ALA A 279 -1.33 -8.68 14.71
CA ALA A 279 -2.69 -9.17 14.52
C ALA A 279 -3.12 -9.11 13.05
N GLY A 280 -4.17 -9.85 12.70
CA GLY A 280 -4.73 -9.88 11.35
C GLY A 280 -6.26 -9.84 11.35
N PHE A 281 -6.83 -9.02 10.47
CA PHE A 281 -8.26 -8.91 10.20
C PHE A 281 -8.54 -9.44 8.78
N GLY A 282 -9.49 -10.36 8.65
CA GLY A 282 -9.85 -10.97 7.37
C GLY A 282 -11.31 -11.44 7.37
N ASN A 283 -11.82 -11.89 6.22
CA ASN A 283 -13.21 -12.34 6.08
C ASN A 283 -13.33 -13.79 5.62
N ARG A 284 -12.21 -14.43 5.24
CA ARG A 284 -12.19 -15.80 4.73
C ARG A 284 -11.29 -16.70 5.58
N ASN A 285 -11.59 -18.01 5.58
CA ASN A 285 -10.71 -19.02 6.20
C ASN A 285 -9.29 -19.00 5.61
N THR A 286 -9.15 -18.61 4.35
CA THR A 286 -7.85 -18.42 3.69
C THR A 286 -7.00 -17.34 4.33
N ASP A 287 -7.61 -16.33 4.95
CA ASP A 287 -6.90 -15.25 5.64
C ASP A 287 -6.35 -15.76 6.97
N GLU A 288 -7.15 -16.53 7.72
CA GLU A 288 -6.70 -17.21 8.95
C GLU A 288 -5.47 -18.08 8.65
N ILE A 289 -5.52 -18.89 7.59
CA ILE A 289 -4.38 -19.73 7.16
C ILE A 289 -3.14 -18.86 6.86
N SER A 290 -3.33 -17.76 6.13
CA SER A 290 -2.24 -16.87 5.72
C SER A 290 -1.57 -16.18 6.92
N TYR A 291 -2.38 -15.68 7.86
CA TYR A 291 -1.92 -14.97 9.05
C TYR A 291 -1.25 -15.91 10.06
N LEU A 292 -1.77 -17.13 10.23
CA LEU A 292 -1.12 -18.17 11.03
C LEU A 292 0.26 -18.52 10.47
N LYS A 293 0.38 -18.65 9.15
CA LYS A 293 1.64 -19.04 8.48
C LYS A 293 2.77 -18.05 8.71
N VAL A 294 2.47 -16.74 8.76
CA VAL A 294 3.48 -15.71 9.05
C VAL A 294 3.74 -15.48 10.54
N GLY A 295 3.04 -16.22 11.41
CA GLY A 295 3.30 -16.29 12.84
C GLY A 295 2.39 -15.41 13.70
N ILE A 296 1.25 -14.96 13.19
CA ILE A 296 0.24 -14.30 14.03
C ILE A 296 -0.44 -15.36 14.90
N PRO A 297 -0.49 -15.20 16.24
CA PRO A 297 -1.20 -16.14 17.12
C PRO A 297 -2.70 -16.17 16.80
N LYS A 298 -3.32 -17.36 16.88
CA LYS A 298 -4.75 -17.55 16.58
C LYS A 298 -5.68 -16.58 17.35
N GLY A 299 -5.34 -16.27 18.60
CA GLY A 299 -6.09 -15.32 19.43
C GLY A 299 -6.00 -13.85 19.00
N LYS A 300 -5.20 -13.54 17.98
CA LYS A 300 -5.04 -12.21 17.37
C LYS A 300 -5.44 -12.22 15.88
N ILE A 301 -6.16 -13.24 15.45
CA ILE A 301 -6.76 -13.32 14.12
C ILE A 301 -8.27 -13.11 14.28
N PHE A 302 -8.76 -12.10 13.58
CA PHE A 302 -10.15 -11.66 13.62
C PHE A 302 -10.80 -11.97 12.27
N THR A 303 -11.85 -12.78 12.29
CA THR A 303 -12.63 -13.11 11.09
C THR A 303 -13.95 -12.37 11.09
N ILE A 304 -14.21 -11.57 10.05
CA ILE A 304 -15.38 -10.71 9.92
C ILE A 304 -16.36 -11.31 8.93
N ASN A 305 -17.63 -11.40 9.32
CA ASN A 305 -18.69 -11.84 8.41
C ASN A 305 -19.39 -10.65 7.73
N PRO A 306 -20.24 -10.89 6.71
CA PRO A 306 -20.94 -9.81 6.00
C PRO A 306 -21.87 -8.94 6.87
N LYS A 307 -22.27 -9.41 8.06
CA LYS A 307 -23.07 -8.63 9.02
C LYS A 307 -22.22 -7.68 9.89
N GLY A 308 -20.89 -7.72 9.75
CA GLY A 308 -19.96 -6.94 10.58
C GLY A 308 -19.67 -7.57 11.94
N GLU A 309 -20.05 -8.85 12.11
CA GLU A 309 -19.74 -9.63 13.29
C GLU A 309 -18.33 -10.20 13.19
N VAL A 310 -17.57 -10.10 14.29
CA VAL A 310 -16.18 -10.51 14.41
C VAL A 310 -16.09 -11.74 15.29
N VAL A 311 -15.42 -12.78 14.78
CA VAL A 311 -15.16 -14.05 15.46
C VAL A 311 -13.66 -14.18 15.72
N VAL A 312 -13.30 -14.64 16.93
CA VAL A 312 -11.92 -14.92 17.34
C VAL A 312 -11.85 -16.34 17.90
N ASN A 313 -10.81 -17.10 17.55
CA ASN A 313 -10.56 -18.45 18.07
C ASN A 313 -11.73 -19.46 17.90
N LYS A 314 -12.66 -19.25 16.96
CA LYS A 314 -13.85 -20.09 16.75
C LYS A 314 -14.75 -20.24 18.00
N HIS A 315 -14.53 -19.41 19.03
CA HIS A 315 -15.45 -19.31 20.16
C HIS A 315 -16.58 -18.38 19.74
N ILE A 316 -17.83 -18.77 20.01
CA ILE A 316 -19.05 -18.04 19.67
C ILE A 316 -19.24 -16.85 20.65
N ASN A 317 -18.20 -16.04 20.83
CA ASN A 317 -18.33 -14.71 21.41
C ASN A 317 -18.30 -13.72 20.24
N THR A 318 -19.41 -13.67 19.51
CA THR A 318 -19.65 -12.75 18.42
C THR A 318 -19.50 -11.32 18.93
N LYS A 319 -18.48 -10.60 18.46
CA LYS A 319 -18.26 -9.17 18.77
C LYS A 319 -18.55 -8.32 17.53
N SER A 320 -18.68 -7.01 17.67
CA SER A 320 -18.58 -6.08 16.53
C SER A 320 -17.26 -5.32 16.57
N TYR A 321 -16.91 -4.60 15.49
CA TYR A 321 -15.79 -3.65 15.52
C TYR A 321 -15.89 -2.67 16.69
N SER A 322 -17.09 -2.18 16.99
CA SER A 322 -17.34 -1.27 18.12
C SER A 322 -17.08 -1.94 19.48
N SER A 323 -17.47 -3.21 19.64
CA SER A 323 -17.17 -3.97 20.87
C SER A 323 -15.67 -4.26 21.04
N LEU A 324 -14.94 -4.46 19.94
CA LEU A 324 -13.48 -4.58 19.97
C LEU A 324 -12.81 -3.25 20.31
N HIS A 325 -13.34 -2.14 19.80
CA HIS A 325 -12.84 -0.80 20.11
C HIS A 325 -12.90 -0.51 21.61
N ALA A 326 -13.96 -0.92 22.30
CA ALA A 326 -14.07 -0.79 23.76
C ALA A 326 -12.96 -1.54 24.54
N LEU A 327 -12.34 -2.56 23.92
CA LEU A 327 -11.28 -3.37 24.51
C LEU A 327 -9.90 -3.07 23.93
N VAL A 328 -9.78 -2.03 23.08
CA VAL A 328 -8.61 -1.80 22.23
C VAL A 328 -7.32 -1.68 23.03
N HIS A 329 -7.30 -0.97 24.16
CA HIS A 329 -6.07 -0.79 24.95
C HIS A 329 -5.63 -2.05 25.70
N GLY A 330 -6.54 -2.97 25.99
CA GLY A 330 -6.19 -4.28 26.55
C GLY A 330 -5.66 -5.24 25.47
N MET A 331 -6.21 -5.17 24.27
CA MET A 331 -5.87 -6.06 23.15
C MET A 331 -4.64 -5.59 22.35
N PHE A 332 -4.49 -4.28 22.23
CA PHE A 332 -3.45 -3.55 21.49
C PHE A 332 -2.82 -2.51 22.43
N PRO A 333 -2.04 -2.93 23.45
CA PRO A 333 -1.46 -2.01 24.42
C PRO A 333 -0.48 -1.01 23.75
N PRO A 334 -0.38 0.24 24.25
CA PRO A 334 0.52 1.25 23.69
C PRO A 334 1.96 0.74 23.55
N THR A 335 2.56 0.93 22.37
CA THR A 335 3.92 0.45 22.07
C THR A 335 5.01 1.28 22.76
N ALA A 336 4.68 2.50 23.21
CA ALA A 336 5.60 3.46 23.83
C ALA A 336 5.63 3.42 25.38
N LYS A 337 5.19 2.33 26.04
CA LYS A 337 5.32 2.18 27.51
C LYS A 337 6.31 1.07 27.89
N SER A 338 7.33 1.47 28.65
CA SER A 338 8.43 0.74 29.31
C SER A 338 9.73 0.49 28.51
N GLU A 339 10.53 1.53 28.32
CA GLU A 339 11.95 1.38 28.67
C GLU A 339 12.06 1.56 30.19
N PRO A 340 12.39 0.53 30.98
CA PRO A 340 12.88 0.77 32.32
C PRO A 340 14.25 1.46 32.19
N VAL A 341 14.30 2.72 32.61
CA VAL A 341 15.54 3.47 32.88
C VAL A 341 16.26 2.77 34.05
N SER A 342 16.93 1.64 33.80
CA SER A 342 17.67 0.91 34.84
C SER A 342 18.83 0.05 34.33
N LEU A 343 19.37 0.31 33.13
CA LEU A 343 20.61 -0.37 32.68
C LEU A 343 21.74 0.54 32.16
N CYS A 344 21.62 1.87 32.29
CA CYS A 344 22.70 2.80 31.91
C CYS A 344 23.57 3.28 33.08
N LEU A 345 23.75 2.52 34.16
CA LEU A 345 24.60 2.96 35.30
C LEU A 345 25.73 2.04 35.76
N ASN A 346 26.03 0.91 35.10
CA ASN A 346 27.17 0.08 35.50
C ASN A 346 28.10 -0.27 34.33
N ARG A 347 28.78 0.74 33.75
CA ARG A 347 30.06 0.59 33.05
C ARG A 347 30.89 1.88 33.14
N ILE A 348 31.17 2.34 34.35
CA ILE A 348 32.42 3.04 34.65
C ILE A 348 32.85 2.58 36.04
N GLN A 349 33.67 1.54 36.08
CA GLN A 349 34.75 1.36 37.06
C GLN A 349 35.83 0.51 36.42
#